data_AF-A0A1V3GAQ0-F1
#
_entry.id   AF-A0A1V3GAQ0-F1
#
_cell.length_a   1.000
_cell.length_b   1.000
_cell.length_c   1.000
_cell.angle_alpha   90.00
_cell.angle_beta   90.00
_cell.angle_gamma   90.00
#
_symmetry.space_group_name_H-M   'P 1'
#
loop_
_entity.id
_entity.type
_entity.pdbx_description
1 polymer ?
#
loop_
_entity_poly.entity_id
_entity_poly.type
_entity_poly.pdbx_seq_one_letter_code
_entity_poly.pdbx_strand_id
1 'polypeptide(L)'
;MDGGRMKSFVLPSKDIWKNWKLPMVEIFETVEGEGLQAGYPTVFVRVFHCNLRCTWCDTTYSYAPAKPEFEATIDEIISTINSFRSSRICFTGGEPLIHREKSAALLMAMADLDHIVDIHIETNGAIDLEPFENLRNSHPELQRKMRFVMDYKLPASGEMDKMNLENFKELQNQDEIKFVIGSEEDFEITQQVVENHYRKGQICVSPVWESMPPRRLVELLLESHLPNAKLSLQLHKVIWHPEERGV
;
A
#
# COMPACT_ATOMS: atom_id res chain seq x y z
N MET A 1 -4.22 30.50 -5.40
CA MET A 1 -3.13 30.64 -4.42
C MET A 1 -2.38 29.33 -4.46
N ASP A 2 -1.20 29.36 -5.06
CA ASP A 2 -0.38 28.18 -5.32
C ASP A 2 0.20 27.68 -3.99
N GLY A 3 -0.55 26.81 -3.31
CA GLY A 3 -0.13 26.18 -2.07
C GLY A 3 1.01 25.24 -2.39
N GLY A 4 2.25 25.73 -2.25
CA GLY A 4 3.45 25.01 -2.65
C GLY A 4 3.41 23.56 -2.19
N ARG A 5 3.31 22.64 -3.14
CA ARG A 5 3.46 21.20 -2.87
C ARG A 5 4.81 21.01 -2.20
N MET A 6 4.81 20.51 -0.97
CA MET A 6 6.02 20.20 -0.24
C MET A 6 6.70 19.04 -0.95
N LYS A 7 7.81 19.31 -1.64
CA LYS A 7 8.50 18.30 -2.46
C LYS A 7 9.36 17.33 -1.65
N SER A 8 9.68 17.63 -0.40
CA SER A 8 10.55 16.78 0.42
C SER A 8 10.25 16.96 1.90
N PHE A 9 10.40 15.89 2.68
CA PHE A 9 10.25 15.94 4.12
C PHE A 9 11.49 16.55 4.79
N VAL A 10 11.26 17.44 5.76
CA VAL A 10 12.32 17.95 6.64
C VAL A 10 12.07 17.37 8.01
N LEU A 11 12.75 16.26 8.31
CA LEU A 11 12.63 15.56 9.59
C LEU A 11 13.64 16.11 10.61
N PRO A 12 13.27 16.21 11.90
CA PRO A 12 14.23 16.55 12.94
C PRO A 12 15.24 15.40 13.17
N SER A 13 16.10 15.51 14.18
CA SER A 13 17.01 14.42 14.53
C SER A 13 16.26 13.14 14.94
N LYS A 14 16.91 11.98 14.77
CA LYS A 14 16.39 10.66 15.14
C LYS A 14 15.92 10.58 16.58
N ASP A 15 16.61 11.25 17.50
CA ASP A 15 16.21 11.31 18.90
C ASP A 15 14.88 12.01 19.15
N ILE A 16 14.47 12.90 18.25
CA ILE A 16 13.18 13.59 18.33
C ILE A 16 12.10 12.73 17.68
N TRP A 17 12.26 12.34 16.41
CA TRP A 17 11.17 11.67 15.70
C TRP A 17 10.91 10.24 16.19
N LYS A 18 11.88 9.55 16.81
CA LYS A 18 11.63 8.22 17.39
C LYS A 18 10.51 8.22 18.45
N ASN A 19 10.28 9.38 19.09
CA ASN A 19 9.24 9.59 20.08
C ASN A 19 7.90 10.06 19.47
N TRP A 20 7.82 10.28 18.16
CA TRP A 20 6.56 10.63 17.51
C TRP A 20 5.60 9.45 17.53
N LYS A 21 4.34 9.73 17.86
CA LYS A 21 3.28 8.72 17.94
C LYS A 21 2.48 8.63 16.66
N LEU A 22 2.19 7.41 16.24
CA LEU A 22 1.24 7.08 15.18
C LEU A 22 0.02 6.37 15.78
N PRO A 23 -1.19 6.65 15.28
CA PRO A 23 -2.37 5.89 15.63
C PRO A 23 -2.32 4.55 14.89
N MET A 24 -2.43 3.45 15.62
CA MET A 24 -2.22 2.09 15.12
C MET A 24 -3.50 1.27 15.18
N VAL A 25 -3.61 0.31 14.28
CA VAL A 25 -4.61 -0.77 14.34
C VAL A 25 -3.96 -2.02 14.90
N GLU A 26 -2.88 -2.50 14.26
CA GLU A 26 -2.25 -3.76 14.61
C GLU A 26 -0.83 -3.85 14.04
N ILE A 27 0.00 -4.69 14.67
CA ILE A 27 1.28 -5.14 14.12
C ILE A 27 1.36 -6.64 14.35
N PHE A 28 1.50 -7.42 13.28
CA PHE A 28 1.49 -8.89 13.35
C PHE A 28 2.32 -9.50 12.21
N GLU A 29 2.70 -10.77 12.35
CA GLU A 29 3.43 -11.52 11.33
C GLU A 29 2.52 -12.60 10.73
N THR A 30 2.40 -12.60 9.40
CA THR A 30 1.67 -13.63 8.65
C THR A 30 2.29 -13.81 7.26
N VAL A 31 1.60 -14.45 6.32
CA VAL A 31 1.95 -14.55 4.91
C VAL A 31 1.28 -13.44 4.10
N GLU A 32 2.05 -12.73 3.27
CA GLU A 32 1.50 -11.75 2.33
C GLU A 32 0.51 -12.42 1.36
N GLY A 33 -0.66 -11.80 1.23
CA GLY A 33 -1.77 -12.36 0.48
C GLY A 33 -1.78 -11.95 -0.99
N GLU A 34 -1.14 -10.83 -1.34
CA GLU A 34 -1.32 -10.16 -2.64
C GLU A 34 0.00 -9.73 -3.31
N GLY A 35 -0.09 -9.34 -4.58
CA GLY A 35 1.00 -8.70 -5.31
C GLY A 35 2.20 -9.60 -5.60
N LEU A 36 3.38 -8.99 -5.68
CA LEU A 36 4.64 -9.69 -5.95
C LEU A 36 5.17 -10.50 -4.78
N GLN A 37 4.79 -10.15 -3.54
CA GLN A 37 5.24 -10.85 -2.34
C GLN A 37 4.25 -11.90 -1.83
N ALA A 38 3.14 -12.13 -2.54
CA ALA A 38 2.18 -13.17 -2.20
C ALA A 38 2.88 -14.51 -1.87
N GLY A 39 2.63 -15.05 -0.68
CA GLY A 39 3.21 -16.30 -0.19
C GLY A 39 4.44 -16.17 0.71
N TYR A 40 5.04 -14.97 0.85
CA TYR A 40 6.16 -14.78 1.79
C TYR A 40 5.68 -14.42 3.20
N PRO A 41 6.36 -14.90 4.25
CA PRO A 41 6.22 -14.34 5.59
C PRO A 41 6.54 -12.84 5.59
N THR A 42 5.70 -12.04 6.24
CA THR A 42 5.69 -10.58 6.22
C THR A 42 5.14 -10.03 7.53
N VAL A 43 5.79 -9.02 8.08
CA VAL A 43 5.24 -8.23 9.20
C VAL A 43 4.32 -7.16 8.63
N PHE A 44 3.05 -7.19 9.02
CA PHE A 44 2.09 -6.15 8.70
C PHE A 44 2.16 -5.06 9.75
N VAL A 45 2.37 -3.82 9.32
CA VAL A 45 2.37 -2.63 10.16
C VAL A 45 1.17 -1.78 9.72
N ARG A 46 0.06 -1.90 10.45
CA ARG A 46 -1.22 -1.30 10.07
C ARG A 46 -1.51 -0.04 10.86
N VAL A 47 -1.41 1.13 10.22
CA VAL A 47 -1.80 2.41 10.84
C VAL A 47 -3.31 2.64 10.74
N PHE A 48 -3.82 3.48 11.63
CA PHE A 48 -5.20 3.92 11.60
C PHE A 48 -5.36 5.21 10.77
N HIS A 49 -6.57 5.39 10.22
CA HIS A 49 -7.11 6.50 9.45
C HIS A 49 -6.94 6.40 7.93
N CYS A 50 -8.06 6.51 7.19
CA CYS A 50 -8.10 6.52 5.73
C CYS A 50 -8.92 7.71 5.21
N ASN A 51 -8.45 8.31 4.11
CA ASN A 51 -9.13 9.39 3.38
C ASN A 51 -10.23 8.89 2.41
N LEU A 52 -10.35 7.57 2.21
CA LEU A 52 -11.34 6.95 1.33
C LEU A 52 -12.38 6.12 2.09
N ARG A 53 -13.52 5.85 1.47
CA ARG A 53 -14.61 4.98 1.96
C ARG A 53 -15.05 4.01 0.85
N CYS A 54 -14.08 3.25 0.35
CA CYS A 54 -14.30 2.30 -0.75
C CYS A 54 -15.45 1.33 -0.44
N THR A 55 -16.31 1.07 -1.42
CA THR A 55 -17.53 0.24 -1.27
C THR A 55 -17.25 -1.16 -0.74
N TRP A 56 -16.14 -1.78 -1.15
CA TRP A 56 -15.75 -3.15 -0.82
C TRP A 56 -14.58 -3.23 0.18
N CYS A 57 -14.34 -2.20 0.99
CA CYS A 57 -13.23 -2.22 1.94
C CYS A 57 -13.39 -3.36 2.98
N ASP A 58 -12.39 -4.23 3.05
CA ASP A 58 -12.29 -5.34 4.01
C ASP A 58 -11.84 -4.88 5.41
N THR A 59 -11.14 -3.76 5.48
CA THR A 59 -10.48 -3.25 6.70
C THR A 59 -11.21 -2.03 7.25
N THR A 60 -12.55 -2.09 7.35
CA THR A 60 -13.38 -0.94 7.79
C THR A 60 -13.07 -0.43 9.21
N TYR A 61 -12.46 -1.27 10.03
CA TYR A 61 -11.99 -0.94 11.38
C TYR A 61 -10.71 -0.08 11.39
N SER A 62 -10.07 0.14 10.24
CA SER A 62 -8.89 0.99 10.11
C SER A 62 -9.20 2.48 9.94
N TYR A 63 -10.46 2.90 9.93
CA TYR A 63 -10.83 4.31 9.76
C TYR A 63 -12.13 4.70 10.49
N ALA A 64 -12.39 6.00 10.59
CA ALA A 64 -13.58 6.53 11.25
C ALA A 64 -14.88 6.02 10.58
N PRO A 65 -15.86 5.49 11.34
CA PRO A 65 -16.12 5.82 12.74
C PRO A 65 -15.43 4.92 13.80
N ALA A 66 -14.62 3.95 13.40
CA ALA A 66 -13.77 3.22 14.34
C ALA A 66 -12.76 4.17 15.01
N LYS A 67 -12.04 3.66 16.00
CA LYS A 67 -10.96 4.37 16.70
C LYS A 67 -9.66 3.60 16.53
N PRO A 68 -8.49 4.26 16.64
CA PRO A 68 -7.25 3.52 16.73
C PRO A 68 -7.30 2.57 17.94
N GLU A 69 -6.76 1.36 17.76
CA GLU A 69 -6.67 0.35 18.82
C GLU A 69 -5.65 0.78 19.87
N PHE A 70 -4.56 1.44 19.44
CA PHE A 70 -3.55 2.03 20.31
C PHE A 70 -2.81 3.17 19.63
N GLU A 71 -2.07 3.96 20.41
CA GLU A 71 -1.02 4.85 19.89
C GLU A 71 0.34 4.29 20.28
N ALA A 72 1.29 4.27 19.36
CA ALA A 72 2.65 3.84 19.62
C ALA A 72 3.64 4.86 19.06
N THR A 73 4.72 5.08 19.78
CA THR A 73 5.89 5.80 19.28
C THR A 73 6.57 4.99 18.17
N ILE A 74 7.31 5.67 17.29
CA ILE A 74 8.10 4.98 16.27
C ILE A 74 9.07 3.96 16.92
N ASP A 75 9.68 4.29 18.06
CA ASP A 75 10.57 3.37 18.78
C ASP A 75 9.85 2.10 19.27
N GLU A 76 8.63 2.24 19.82
CA GLU A 76 7.80 1.10 20.22
C GLU A 76 7.38 0.23 19.03
N ILE A 77 7.03 0.85 17.90
CA ILE A 77 6.68 0.14 16.65
C ILE A 77 7.88 -0.67 16.16
N ILE A 78 9.06 -0.06 16.12
CA ILE A 78 10.31 -0.71 15.67
C ILE A 78 10.72 -1.84 16.63
N SER A 79 10.56 -1.64 17.94
CA SER A 79 10.79 -2.70 18.94
C SER A 79 9.88 -3.90 18.70
N THR A 80 8.60 -3.65 18.39
CA THR A 80 7.63 -4.70 18.04
C THR A 80 8.03 -5.44 16.77
N ILE A 81 8.41 -4.71 15.71
CA ILE A 81 8.87 -5.30 14.44
C ILE A 81 10.09 -6.22 14.67
N ASN A 82 11.07 -5.79 15.47
CA ASN A 82 12.25 -6.58 15.81
C ASN A 82 11.96 -7.88 16.57
N SER A 83 10.76 -8.04 17.13
CA SER A 83 10.36 -9.28 17.82
C SER A 83 9.96 -10.40 16.85
N PHE A 84 9.69 -10.06 15.59
CA PHE A 84 9.31 -10.98 14.52
C PHE A 84 10.54 -11.51 13.76
N ARG A 85 10.35 -12.56 12.96
CA ARG A 85 11.44 -13.23 12.22
C ARG A 85 11.51 -12.83 10.76
N SER A 86 10.40 -12.34 10.21
CA SER A 86 10.30 -11.97 8.82
C SER A 86 11.26 -10.85 8.45
N SER A 87 11.84 -10.96 7.26
CA SER A 87 12.68 -9.94 6.65
C SER A 87 11.88 -8.97 5.78
N ARG A 88 10.55 -9.05 5.78
CA ARG A 88 9.67 -8.25 4.91
C ARG A 88 8.63 -7.52 5.74
N ILE A 89 8.33 -6.29 5.34
CA ILE A 89 7.30 -5.47 5.96
C ILE A 89 6.27 -5.05 4.90
N CYS A 90 5.01 -5.27 5.22
CA CYS A 90 3.88 -4.60 4.57
C CYS A 90 3.49 -3.40 5.42
N PHE A 91 3.79 -2.19 4.95
CA PHE A 91 3.35 -0.96 5.59
C PHE A 91 2.02 -0.52 4.99
N THR A 92 0.95 -0.61 5.78
CA THR A 92 -0.43 -0.51 5.31
C THR A 92 -1.30 0.17 6.37
N GLY A 93 -2.62 0.13 6.17
CA GLY A 93 -3.63 0.58 7.12
C GLY A 93 -4.76 1.29 6.45
N GLY A 94 -5.58 1.98 7.23
CA GLY A 94 -6.12 3.18 6.60
C GLY A 94 -4.92 3.96 6.05
N GLU A 95 -4.98 4.43 4.81
CA GLU A 95 -3.88 5.02 4.03
C GLU A 95 -2.53 5.29 4.78
N PRO A 96 -1.49 4.46 4.61
CA PRO A 96 -0.26 4.55 5.41
C PRO A 96 0.50 5.87 5.22
N LEU A 97 0.33 6.54 4.09
CA LEU A 97 1.03 7.79 3.77
C LEU A 97 0.29 9.04 4.27
N ILE A 98 -0.91 8.89 4.85
CA ILE A 98 -1.72 10.02 5.33
C ILE A 98 -1.07 10.81 6.47
N HIS A 99 -0.17 10.17 7.23
CA HIS A 99 0.53 10.78 8.37
C HIS A 99 1.82 11.52 7.98
N ARG A 100 2.11 11.66 6.67
CA ARG A 100 3.15 12.53 6.09
C ARG A 100 4.52 12.33 6.76
N GLU A 101 5.04 13.34 7.46
CA GLU A 101 6.35 13.32 8.12
C GLU A 101 6.52 12.15 9.10
N LYS A 102 5.43 11.73 9.77
CA LYS A 102 5.48 10.57 10.67
C LYS A 102 5.63 9.26 9.91
N SER A 103 4.92 9.11 8.78
CA SER A 103 5.08 7.97 7.88
C SER A 103 6.49 7.93 7.29
N ALA A 104 7.02 9.07 6.88
CA ALA A 104 8.40 9.20 6.39
C ALA A 104 9.45 8.78 7.44
N ALA A 105 9.29 9.25 8.68
CA ALA A 105 10.17 8.88 9.79
C ALA A 105 10.10 7.38 10.12
N LEU A 106 8.90 6.79 10.11
CA LEU A 106 8.73 5.35 10.34
C LEU A 106 9.35 4.52 9.20
N LEU A 107 9.17 4.92 7.94
CA LEU A 107 9.82 4.28 6.78
C LEU A 107 11.34 4.26 6.92
N MET A 108 11.95 5.39 7.27
CA MET A 108 13.40 5.45 7.53
C MET A 108 13.80 4.49 8.65
N ALA A 109 13.04 4.47 9.76
CA ALA A 109 13.34 3.60 10.88
C ALA A 109 13.24 2.11 10.53
N MET A 110 12.25 1.72 9.73
CA MET A 110 12.11 0.34 9.24
C MET A 110 13.23 -0.02 8.25
N ALA A 111 13.64 0.92 7.40
CA ALA A 111 14.74 0.72 6.45
C ALA A 111 16.11 0.60 7.13
N ASP A 112 16.30 1.24 8.29
CA ASP A 112 17.52 1.11 9.10
C ASP A 112 17.66 -0.27 9.78
N LEU A 113 16.64 -1.13 9.74
CA LEU A 113 16.72 -2.47 10.30
C LEU A 113 17.49 -3.41 9.37
N ASP A 114 18.62 -3.95 9.85
CA ASP A 114 19.54 -4.78 9.05
C ASP A 114 18.88 -6.07 8.51
N HIS A 115 18.00 -6.69 9.31
CA HIS A 115 17.32 -7.94 8.93
C HIS A 115 16.18 -7.71 7.92
N ILE A 116 15.75 -6.46 7.70
CA ILE A 116 14.70 -6.13 6.74
C ILE A 116 15.31 -5.95 5.35
N VAL A 117 14.71 -6.63 4.36
CA VAL A 117 15.15 -6.64 2.97
C VAL A 117 14.11 -6.07 2.01
N ASP A 118 12.84 -5.99 2.42
CA ASP A 118 11.73 -5.44 1.62
C ASP A 118 10.74 -4.72 2.53
N ILE A 119 10.34 -3.52 2.12
CA ILE A 119 9.30 -2.70 2.73
C ILE A 119 8.38 -2.28 1.59
N HIS A 120 7.21 -2.89 1.50
CA HIS A 120 6.23 -2.51 0.51
C HIS A 120 5.08 -1.76 1.14
N ILE A 121 4.71 -0.67 0.49
CA ILE A 121 3.73 0.28 1.00
C ILE A 121 2.44 0.09 0.21
N GLU A 122 1.39 -0.39 0.86
CA GLU A 122 0.07 -0.46 0.25
C GLU A 122 -0.66 0.89 0.40
N THR A 123 -0.65 1.68 -0.66
CA THR A 123 -1.25 3.02 -0.69
C THR A 123 -2.38 3.10 -1.71
N ASN A 124 -3.40 3.91 -1.44
CA ASN A 124 -4.65 3.97 -2.18
C ASN A 124 -4.63 4.86 -3.43
N GLY A 125 -3.47 5.39 -3.82
CA GLY A 125 -3.31 6.19 -5.03
C GLY A 125 -3.84 7.63 -4.97
N ALA A 126 -4.46 8.06 -3.87
CA ALA A 126 -4.94 9.45 -3.69
C ALA A 126 -3.91 10.38 -3.03
N ILE A 127 -2.94 9.84 -2.28
CA ILE A 127 -1.86 10.63 -1.67
C ILE A 127 -0.77 10.89 -2.71
N ASP A 128 -0.24 12.11 -2.72
CA ASP A 128 0.91 12.49 -3.56
C ASP A 128 2.18 11.72 -3.17
N LEU A 129 2.72 10.94 -4.12
CA LEU A 129 3.90 10.11 -3.90
C LEU A 129 5.23 10.87 -4.06
N GLU A 130 5.26 12.02 -4.74
CA GLU A 130 6.50 12.78 -5.03
C GLU A 130 7.37 12.98 -3.75
N PRO A 131 6.83 13.37 -2.58
CA PRO A 131 7.65 13.59 -1.39
C PRO A 131 8.27 12.30 -0.83
N PHE A 132 7.57 11.18 -0.96
CA PHE A 132 8.05 9.86 -0.53
C PHE A 132 9.04 9.26 -1.52
N GLU A 133 8.86 9.52 -2.81
CA GLU A 133 9.84 9.15 -3.84
C GLU A 133 11.15 9.93 -3.68
N ASN A 134 11.07 11.23 -3.40
CA ASN A 134 12.25 12.04 -3.08
C ASN A 134 12.94 11.56 -1.80
N LEU A 135 12.18 11.14 -0.78
CA LEU A 135 12.74 10.47 0.40
C LEU A 135 13.47 9.16 0.03
N ARG A 136 12.83 8.29 -0.77
CA ARG A 136 13.43 7.04 -1.24
C ARG A 136 14.75 7.29 -1.97
N ASN A 137 14.79 8.28 -2.85
CA ASN A 137 15.98 8.63 -3.64
C ASN A 137 17.09 9.30 -2.83
N SER A 138 16.78 9.88 -1.67
CA SER A 138 17.78 10.53 -0.79
C SER A 138 18.35 9.60 0.29
N HIS A 139 17.82 8.39 0.44
CA HIS A 139 18.21 7.45 1.49
C HIS A 139 18.56 6.07 0.92
N PRO A 140 19.84 5.64 0.92
CA PRO A 140 20.28 4.39 0.25
C PRO A 140 19.50 3.14 0.68
N GLU A 141 19.24 2.97 1.98
CA GLU A 141 18.48 1.81 2.46
C GLU A 141 17.01 1.85 1.99
N LEU A 142 16.38 3.01 1.89
CA LEU A 142 15.03 3.12 1.32
C LEU A 142 15.06 2.83 -0.18
N GLN A 143 16.02 3.37 -0.92
CA GLN A 143 16.16 3.09 -2.35
C GLN A 143 16.22 1.58 -2.63
N ARG A 144 16.91 0.83 -1.76
CA ARG A 144 17.08 -0.62 -1.87
C ARG A 144 15.88 -1.42 -1.37
N LYS A 145 15.24 -1.01 -0.28
CA LYS A 145 14.24 -1.81 0.43
C LYS A 145 12.80 -1.38 0.16
N MET A 146 12.56 -0.12 -0.16
CA MET A 146 11.22 0.47 -0.23
C MET A 146 10.62 0.41 -1.63
N ARG A 147 9.37 -0.06 -1.72
CA ARG A 147 8.58 -0.03 -2.95
C ARG A 147 7.12 0.33 -2.68
N PHE A 148 6.50 0.97 -3.65
CA PHE A 148 5.07 1.27 -3.61
C PHE A 148 4.27 0.11 -4.20
N VAL A 149 3.15 -0.20 -3.56
CA VAL A 149 2.03 -0.95 -4.13
C VAL A 149 0.88 0.04 -4.20
N MET A 150 0.79 0.75 -5.33
CA MET A 150 -0.22 1.78 -5.54
C MET A 150 -1.51 1.11 -6.05
N ASP A 151 -2.53 1.09 -5.20
CA ASP A 151 -3.87 0.61 -5.56
C ASP A 151 -4.70 1.75 -6.16
N TYR A 152 -4.79 1.76 -7.50
CA TYR A 152 -5.60 2.73 -8.23
C TYR A 152 -7.07 2.34 -8.15
N LYS A 153 -7.85 3.16 -7.46
CA LYS A 153 -9.28 2.91 -7.21
C LYS A 153 -10.11 3.17 -8.47
N LEU A 154 -10.86 2.16 -8.88
CA LEU A 154 -11.74 2.15 -10.07
C LEU A 154 -13.19 2.51 -9.69
N PRO A 155 -14.09 2.76 -10.66
CA PRO A 155 -15.46 3.19 -10.35
C PRO A 155 -16.23 2.32 -9.36
N ALA A 156 -16.07 0.99 -9.39
CA ALA A 156 -16.77 0.12 -8.42
C ALA A 156 -16.33 0.34 -6.96
N SER A 157 -15.20 1.01 -6.73
CA SER A 157 -14.80 1.44 -5.38
C SER A 157 -15.60 2.65 -4.87
N GLY A 158 -16.20 3.44 -5.77
CA GLY A 158 -16.83 4.73 -5.48
C GLY A 158 -15.85 5.89 -5.22
N GLU A 159 -14.54 5.68 -5.46
CA GLU A 159 -13.48 6.60 -5.01
C GLU A 159 -12.50 6.99 -6.13
N MET A 160 -12.80 6.67 -7.39
CA MET A 160 -11.91 6.93 -8.54
C MET A 160 -11.62 8.43 -8.74
N ASP A 161 -12.58 9.30 -8.44
CA ASP A 161 -12.45 10.75 -8.58
C ASP A 161 -11.38 11.37 -7.67
N LYS A 162 -10.95 10.63 -6.64
CA LYS A 162 -9.89 11.05 -5.71
C LYS A 162 -8.49 10.62 -6.14
N MET A 163 -8.35 9.83 -7.21
CA MET A 163 -7.06 9.30 -7.63
C MET A 163 -6.14 10.39 -8.17
N ASN A 164 -4.88 10.38 -7.72
CA ASN A 164 -3.87 11.30 -8.21
C ASN A 164 -3.10 10.66 -9.37
N LEU A 165 -3.48 11.02 -10.61
CA LEU A 165 -2.84 10.50 -11.83
C LEU A 165 -1.37 10.91 -11.98
N GLU A 166 -0.91 11.94 -11.27
CA GLU A 166 0.51 12.33 -11.31
C GLU A 166 1.41 11.26 -10.67
N ASN A 167 0.88 10.45 -9.75
CA ASN A 167 1.63 9.39 -9.07
C ASN A 167 2.24 8.37 -10.04
N PHE A 168 1.66 8.16 -11.23
CA PHE A 168 2.23 7.27 -12.24
C PHE A 168 3.64 7.68 -12.69
N LYS A 169 4.01 8.96 -12.54
CA LYS A 169 5.35 9.48 -12.88
C LYS A 169 6.41 9.13 -11.83
N GLU A 170 5.98 8.90 -10.59
CA GLU A 170 6.86 8.63 -9.45
C GLU A 170 7.21 7.15 -9.31
N LEU A 171 6.44 6.27 -9.95
CA LEU A 171 6.64 4.84 -9.91
C LEU A 171 7.88 4.39 -10.70
N GLN A 172 8.56 3.38 -10.16
CA GLN A 172 9.74 2.74 -10.72
C GLN A 172 9.47 1.26 -11.02
N ASN A 173 10.42 0.56 -11.65
CA ASN A 173 10.25 -0.84 -12.01
C ASN A 173 10.10 -1.80 -10.81
N GLN A 174 10.51 -1.38 -9.62
CA GLN A 174 10.34 -2.15 -8.38
C GLN A 174 8.95 -1.99 -7.76
N ASP A 175 8.15 -1.04 -8.23
CA ASP A 175 6.83 -0.73 -7.69
C ASP A 175 5.74 -1.56 -8.38
N GLU A 176 4.57 -1.64 -7.75
CA GLU A 176 3.38 -2.31 -8.27
C GLU A 176 2.23 -1.30 -8.44
N ILE A 177 1.43 -1.52 -9.48
CA ILE A 177 0.16 -0.83 -9.71
C ILE A 177 -0.94 -1.87 -9.60
N LYS A 178 -1.69 -1.81 -8.51
CA LYS A 178 -2.79 -2.73 -8.22
C LYS A 178 -4.09 -2.11 -8.71
N PHE A 179 -4.86 -2.90 -9.46
CA PHE A 179 -6.22 -2.58 -9.88
C PHE A 179 -7.15 -3.66 -9.32
N VAL A 180 -8.04 -3.28 -8.41
CA VAL A 180 -9.05 -4.18 -7.87
C VAL A 180 -10.33 -4.06 -8.70
N ILE A 181 -10.61 -5.08 -9.49
CA ILE A 181 -11.62 -5.10 -10.54
C ILE A 181 -12.95 -5.61 -9.97
N GLY A 182 -13.96 -4.74 -9.91
CA GLY A 182 -15.30 -5.07 -9.45
C GLY A 182 -16.30 -5.38 -10.56
N SER A 183 -16.01 -4.99 -11.80
CA SER A 183 -16.90 -5.12 -12.96
C SER A 183 -16.09 -5.22 -14.27
N GLU A 184 -16.75 -5.51 -15.41
CA GLU A 184 -16.09 -5.43 -16.72
C GLU A 184 -15.77 -3.98 -17.10
N GLU A 185 -16.61 -3.01 -16.68
CA GLU A 185 -16.36 -1.57 -16.84
C GLU A 185 -15.06 -1.15 -16.13
N ASP A 186 -14.83 -1.62 -14.90
CA ASP A 186 -13.57 -1.41 -14.18
C ASP A 186 -12.36 -1.93 -14.98
N PHE A 187 -12.51 -3.08 -15.65
CA PHE A 187 -11.46 -3.67 -16.46
C PHE A 187 -11.20 -2.87 -17.75
N GLU A 188 -12.25 -2.39 -18.42
CA GLU A 188 -12.14 -1.50 -19.57
C GLU A 188 -11.42 -0.19 -19.20
N ILE A 189 -11.78 0.41 -18.07
CA ILE A 189 -11.16 1.63 -17.55
C ILE A 189 -9.71 1.37 -17.14
N THR A 190 -9.41 0.20 -16.56
CA THR A 190 -8.02 -0.21 -16.27
C THR A 190 -7.17 -0.16 -17.54
N GLN A 191 -7.65 -0.68 -18.66
CA GLN A 191 -6.94 -0.62 -19.94
C GLN A 191 -6.70 0.83 -20.39
N GLN A 192 -7.71 1.70 -20.27
CA GLN A 192 -7.58 3.12 -20.63
C GLN A 192 -6.58 3.87 -19.73
N VAL A 193 -6.62 3.62 -18.42
CA VAL A 193 -5.68 4.23 -17.46
C VAL A 193 -4.26 3.78 -17.78
N VAL A 194 -4.06 2.49 -18.04
CA VAL A 194 -2.76 1.94 -18.41
C VAL A 194 -2.27 2.55 -19.72
N GLU A 195 -3.08 2.56 -20.78
CA GLU A 195 -2.70 3.13 -22.07
C GLU A 195 -2.23 4.59 -21.96
N ASN A 196 -2.92 5.41 -21.16
CA ASN A 196 -2.63 6.84 -21.06
C ASN A 196 -1.49 7.17 -20.07
N HIS A 197 -1.43 6.47 -18.94
CA HIS A 197 -0.61 6.89 -17.78
C HIS A 197 0.51 5.92 -17.42
N TYR A 198 0.42 4.64 -17.76
CA TYR A 198 1.44 3.65 -17.38
C TYR A 198 2.80 4.00 -17.98
N ARG A 199 3.84 3.89 -17.16
CA ARG A 199 5.24 4.10 -17.57
C ARG A 199 6.16 3.01 -17.03
N LYS A 200 6.02 2.68 -15.74
CA LYS A 200 6.84 1.72 -15.00
C LYS A 200 6.01 1.00 -13.94
N GLY A 201 6.59 -0.05 -13.37
CA GLY A 201 5.99 -0.87 -12.33
C GLY A 201 5.28 -2.09 -12.88
N GLN A 202 5.04 -3.05 -12.00
CA GLN A 202 4.30 -4.27 -12.30
C GLN A 202 2.79 -3.99 -12.22
N ILE A 203 2.05 -4.24 -13.31
CA ILE A 203 0.60 -4.19 -13.28
C ILE A 203 0.07 -5.46 -12.61
N CYS A 204 -0.74 -5.29 -11.57
CA CYS A 204 -1.40 -6.36 -10.83
C CYS A 204 -2.92 -6.14 -10.91
N VAL A 205 -3.66 -7.17 -11.34
CA VAL A 205 -5.14 -7.15 -11.33
C VAL A 205 -5.67 -8.14 -10.30
N SER A 206 -6.53 -7.66 -9.41
CA SER A 206 -7.15 -8.45 -8.34
C SER A 206 -8.67 -8.40 -8.50
N PRO A 207 -9.41 -9.48 -8.23
CA PRO A 207 -10.88 -9.44 -8.25
C PRO A 207 -11.44 -8.82 -6.95
N VAL A 208 -12.52 -8.03 -7.04
CA VAL A 208 -13.46 -7.90 -5.92
C VAL A 208 -14.18 -9.24 -5.78
N TRP A 209 -14.01 -9.91 -4.64
CA TRP A 209 -14.43 -11.30 -4.46
C TRP A 209 -15.93 -11.52 -4.68
N GLU A 210 -16.75 -10.55 -4.28
CA GLU A 210 -18.21 -10.62 -4.29
C GLU A 210 -18.81 -10.36 -5.68
N SER A 211 -18.11 -9.62 -6.55
CA SER A 211 -18.68 -9.13 -7.81
C SER A 211 -17.90 -9.50 -9.07
N MET A 212 -16.62 -9.86 -8.95
CA MET A 212 -15.77 -10.28 -10.06
C MET A 212 -15.26 -11.71 -9.84
N PRO A 213 -15.90 -12.73 -10.43
CA PRO A 213 -15.43 -14.10 -10.33
C PRO A 213 -13.99 -14.24 -10.84
N PRO A 214 -13.07 -14.89 -10.10
CA PRO A 214 -11.66 -15.00 -10.51
C PRO A 214 -11.48 -15.59 -11.91
N ARG A 215 -12.32 -16.57 -12.30
CA ARG A 215 -12.33 -17.14 -13.64
C ARG A 215 -12.60 -16.08 -14.71
N ARG A 216 -13.59 -15.20 -14.49
CA ARG A 216 -13.95 -14.16 -15.46
C ARG A 216 -12.83 -13.14 -15.60
N LEU A 217 -12.19 -12.75 -14.49
CA LEU A 217 -11.03 -11.87 -14.54
C LEU A 217 -9.85 -12.49 -15.31
N VAL A 218 -9.62 -13.80 -15.18
CA VAL A 218 -8.61 -14.51 -15.97
C VAL A 218 -8.94 -14.48 -17.47
N GLU A 219 -10.20 -14.73 -17.84
CA GLU A 219 -10.65 -14.65 -19.24
C GLU A 219 -10.40 -13.25 -19.81
N LEU A 220 -10.82 -12.19 -19.09
CA LEU A 220 -10.57 -10.80 -19.46
C LEU A 220 -9.07 -10.50 -19.60
N LEU A 221 -8.25 -10.97 -18.66
CA LEU A 221 -6.80 -10.76 -18.69
C LEU A 221 -6.15 -11.41 -19.92
N LEU A 222 -6.55 -12.65 -20.26
CA LEU A 222 -6.04 -13.38 -21.42
C LEU A 222 -6.49 -12.78 -22.76
N GLU A 223 -7.65 -12.14 -22.79
CA GLU A 223 -8.18 -11.43 -23.97
C GLU A 223 -7.61 -10.02 -24.12
N SER A 224 -7.06 -9.45 -23.04
CA SER A 224 -6.53 -8.07 -23.02
C SER A 224 -5.16 -7.90 -23.65
N HIS A 225 -4.78 -6.64 -23.87
CA HIS A 225 -3.44 -6.24 -24.28
C HIS A 225 -2.64 -5.58 -23.15
N LEU A 226 -3.02 -5.80 -21.89
CA LEU A 226 -2.31 -5.22 -20.74
C LEU A 226 -0.86 -5.74 -20.70
N PRO A 227 0.15 -4.85 -20.69
CA PRO A 227 1.55 -5.25 -20.79
C PRO A 227 1.99 -5.94 -19.49
N ASN A 228 2.47 -7.17 -19.62
CA ASN A 228 3.02 -7.97 -18.52
C ASN A 228 2.11 -7.98 -17.26
N ALA A 229 0.78 -7.93 -17.43
CA ALA A 229 -0.13 -7.88 -16.29
C ALA A 229 -0.17 -9.21 -15.54
N LYS A 230 -0.09 -9.13 -14.21
CA LYS A 230 -0.09 -10.27 -13.29
C LYS A 230 -1.46 -10.38 -12.62
N LEU A 231 -2.05 -11.58 -12.63
CA LEU A 231 -3.17 -11.89 -11.75
C LEU A 231 -2.68 -11.93 -10.29
N SER A 232 -3.30 -11.15 -9.43
CA SER A 232 -3.05 -11.10 -7.99
C SER A 232 -4.31 -11.57 -7.26
N LEU A 233 -4.36 -12.83 -6.88
CA LEU A 233 -5.46 -13.33 -6.04
C LEU A 233 -5.19 -13.01 -4.58
N GLN A 234 -6.25 -12.78 -3.81
CA GLN A 234 -6.17 -12.53 -2.38
C GLN A 234 -6.03 -13.86 -1.63
N LEU A 235 -4.79 -14.38 -1.50
CA LEU A 235 -4.53 -15.70 -0.91
C LEU A 235 -5.10 -15.82 0.51
N HIS A 236 -5.07 -14.73 1.27
CA HIS A 236 -5.57 -14.70 2.64
C HIS A 236 -7.07 -15.07 2.74
N LYS A 237 -7.89 -14.70 1.74
CA LYS A 237 -9.31 -15.08 1.68
C LYS A 237 -9.55 -16.56 1.39
N VAL A 238 -8.52 -17.27 0.90
CA VAL A 238 -8.55 -18.71 0.65
C VAL A 238 -8.08 -19.49 1.87
N ILE A 239 -7.14 -18.93 2.63
CA ILE A 239 -6.49 -19.60 3.77
C ILE A 239 -7.31 -19.45 5.06
N TRP A 240 -7.80 -18.24 5.35
CA TRP A 240 -8.45 -17.92 6.62
C TRP A 240 -9.94 -17.60 6.43
N HIS A 241 -10.70 -17.70 7.52
CA HIS A 241 -12.09 -17.27 7.50
C HIS A 241 -12.18 -15.74 7.29
N PRO A 242 -13.18 -15.21 6.53
CA PRO A 242 -13.27 -13.77 6.23
C PRO A 242 -13.37 -12.83 7.43
N GLU A 243 -13.71 -13.36 8.61
CA GLU A 243 -13.83 -12.60 9.85
C GLU A 243 -12.56 -12.67 10.73
N GLU A 244 -11.58 -13.51 10.38
CA GLU A 244 -10.31 -13.58 11.11
C GLU A 244 -9.48 -12.31 10.89
N ARG A 245 -8.86 -11.81 11.96
CA ARG A 245 -7.96 -10.64 11.96
C ARG A 245 -6.59 -11.05 12.47
N GLY A 246 -5.56 -10.28 12.10
CA GLY A 246 -4.18 -10.58 12.47
C GLY A 246 -3.68 -11.89 11.85
N VAL A 247 -4.23 -12.25 10.70
CA VAL A 247 -3.91 -13.44 9.91
C VAL A 247 -3.54 -13.06 8.50
#